data_AF-A0A2W1FV03-F1
#
_entry.id   AF-A0A2W1FV03-F1
#
_cell.length_a   1.000
_cell.length_b   1.000
_cell.length_c   1.000
_cell.angle_alpha   90.00
_cell.angle_beta   90.00
_cell.angle_gamma   90.00
#
_symmetry.space_group_name_H-M   'P 1'
#
loop_
_entity.id
_entity.type
_entity.pdbx_description
1 polymer ?
#
loop_
_entity_poly.entity_id
_entity_poly.type
_entity_poly.pdbx_seq_one_letter_code
_entity_poly.pdbx_strand_id
1 'polypeptide(L)'
;MVHAPDYRSGSMHDASVSAALLSQDALPLSAVGSTFSVGAEALRFDMGHHHTVNVASYRALLNGLVHTMCFELPQLEQFSIMNFAKSRWHSNLAGTPYILQELTMRPVPQALTTLDLQLDMSTHNTGLHLAQVSELIGRNPNLKVFKLCAGPDMEFYHRLYNKNWAHLLEALGSDPPFRLHTLEIDGLIASTTAPTLDRIIDVHSSNLRRLVLKNTNFCPPNSLGAFFNALANSEVRYYAWKQFMVPQAICLMSSRLLCSIVPDEALTPTYYNGLAPESDKDWVHITRDFVDNDGLFVWDDYDESMEKGGIKSAFRGVGIAIKCGAIECI
;
A
#
# COMPACT_ATOMS: atom_id res chain seq x y z
N MET A 1 7.35 -47.85 40.68
CA MET A 1 5.98 -48.41 40.68
C MET A 1 5.02 -47.23 40.73
N VAL A 2 4.70 -46.69 39.55
CA VAL A 2 3.75 -45.58 39.35
C VAL A 2 2.97 -45.95 38.09
N HIS A 3 1.66 -45.93 38.23
CA HIS A 3 0.68 -46.42 37.25
C HIS A 3 0.72 -45.65 35.94
N ALA A 4 0.66 -46.41 34.82
CA ALA A 4 0.11 -45.93 33.57
C ALA A 4 -1.43 -45.94 33.65
N PRO A 5 -2.11 -45.04 32.91
CA PRO A 5 -3.40 -45.37 32.35
C PRO A 5 -3.36 -45.35 30.82
N ASP A 6 -3.95 -46.42 30.29
CA ASP A 6 -4.35 -46.66 28.92
C ASP A 6 -5.15 -45.49 28.31
N TYR A 7 -4.87 -45.15 27.05
CA TYR A 7 -5.87 -44.56 26.16
C TYR A 7 -6.20 -45.56 25.06
N ARG A 8 -7.33 -46.25 25.27
CA ARG A 8 -8.01 -47.07 24.26
C ARG A 8 -8.60 -46.18 23.18
N SER A 9 -8.56 -46.73 21.97
CA SER A 9 -9.31 -46.34 20.79
C SER A 9 -10.80 -46.13 21.08
N GLY A 10 -11.30 -44.93 20.77
CA GLY A 10 -12.72 -44.63 20.58
C GLY A 10 -12.95 -44.29 19.12
N SER A 11 -13.70 -45.16 18.43
CA SER A 11 -14.09 -45.03 17.03
C SER A 11 -15.00 -43.83 16.79
N MET A 12 -14.89 -43.29 15.57
CA MET A 12 -15.92 -42.62 14.77
C MET A 12 -17.29 -42.47 15.44
N HIS A 13 -17.65 -41.24 15.74
CA HIS A 13 -18.99 -40.77 15.46
C HIS A 13 -18.89 -39.70 14.37
N ASP A 14 -19.48 -40.04 13.23
CA ASP A 14 -19.85 -39.11 12.17
C ASP A 14 -20.52 -37.87 12.77
N ALA A 15 -19.83 -36.74 12.68
CA ALA A 15 -20.49 -35.45 12.65
C ALA A 15 -20.41 -34.98 11.19
N SER A 16 -21.40 -35.39 10.41
CA SER A 16 -21.75 -34.75 9.16
C SER A 16 -21.89 -33.24 9.42
N VAL A 17 -20.88 -32.46 9.09
CA VAL A 17 -21.02 -31.00 9.04
C VAL A 17 -21.73 -30.71 7.73
N SER A 18 -23.06 -30.70 7.82
CA SER A 18 -23.93 -30.11 6.81
C SER A 18 -23.42 -28.71 6.50
N ALA A 19 -22.97 -28.52 5.26
CA ALA A 19 -22.84 -27.21 4.64
C ALA A 19 -24.25 -26.61 4.54
N ALA A 20 -24.74 -26.05 5.65
CA ALA A 20 -25.93 -25.23 5.66
C ALA A 20 -25.54 -23.87 5.10
N LEU A 21 -25.71 -23.76 3.78
CA LEU A 21 -26.29 -22.62 3.08
C LEU A 21 -26.14 -21.27 3.79
N LEU A 22 -25.20 -20.49 3.28
CA LEU A 22 -25.42 -19.12 2.81
C LEU A 22 -26.64 -18.44 3.46
N SER A 23 -26.41 -17.66 4.52
CA SER A 23 -27.29 -16.52 4.71
C SER A 23 -27.14 -15.63 3.49
N GLN A 24 -28.27 -15.26 2.90
CA GLN A 24 -28.39 -14.59 1.61
C GLN A 24 -27.87 -13.14 1.59
N ASP A 25 -27.04 -12.72 2.56
CA ASP A 25 -26.51 -11.36 2.67
C ASP A 25 -24.97 -11.29 2.86
N ALA A 26 -24.24 -12.40 2.69
CA ALA A 26 -22.77 -12.42 2.83
C ALA A 26 -22.06 -12.55 1.46
N LEU A 27 -21.73 -11.39 0.91
CA LEU A 27 -20.85 -11.12 -0.26
C LEU A 27 -21.27 -11.64 -1.63
N PRO A 28 -21.27 -10.78 -2.66
CA PRO A 28 -21.37 -11.26 -4.02
C PRO A 28 -20.01 -11.86 -4.41
N LEU A 29 -19.93 -13.19 -4.53
CA LEU A 29 -19.18 -13.77 -5.65
C LEU A 29 -19.93 -13.37 -6.93
N SER A 30 -19.88 -12.08 -7.30
CA SER A 30 -20.38 -11.64 -8.58
C SER A 30 -19.30 -11.89 -9.61
N ALA A 31 -19.39 -13.02 -10.30
CA ALA A 31 -18.92 -13.10 -11.69
C ALA A 31 -19.87 -12.28 -12.57
N VAL A 32 -19.96 -10.97 -12.32
CA VAL A 32 -20.66 -10.03 -13.18
C VAL A 32 -19.56 -9.27 -13.91
N GLY A 33 -19.12 -9.84 -15.03
CA GLY A 33 -17.96 -9.37 -15.79
C GLY A 33 -16.64 -10.08 -15.45
N SER A 34 -15.62 -9.77 -16.23
CA SER A 34 -14.23 -10.27 -16.24
C SER A 34 -13.40 -9.90 -14.99
N THR A 35 -14.02 -9.80 -13.80
CA THR A 35 -13.41 -9.31 -12.55
C THR A 35 -13.41 -10.38 -11.45
N PHE A 36 -12.28 -10.49 -10.74
CA PHE A 36 -12.14 -11.28 -9.53
C PHE A 36 -11.67 -10.41 -8.36
N SER A 37 -12.36 -10.53 -7.22
CA SER A 37 -12.00 -9.82 -6.00
C SER A 37 -12.28 -10.67 -4.78
N VAL A 38 -11.29 -10.82 -3.90
CA VAL A 38 -11.45 -11.49 -2.60
C VAL A 38 -10.93 -10.58 -1.50
N GLY A 39 -11.75 -10.35 -0.47
CA GLY A 39 -11.44 -9.39 0.61
C GLY A 39 -11.63 -9.99 2.00
N ALA A 40 -10.73 -9.66 2.92
CA ALA A 40 -10.83 -10.10 4.32
C ALA A 40 -12.01 -9.45 5.11
N GLU A 41 -12.64 -8.40 4.57
CA GLU A 41 -13.81 -7.74 5.17
C GLU A 41 -15.06 -8.62 5.24
N ALA A 42 -15.08 -9.70 4.44
CA ALA A 42 -16.01 -10.83 4.54
C ALA A 42 -16.15 -11.42 5.95
N LEU A 43 -15.12 -11.23 6.78
CA LEU A 43 -14.91 -11.96 8.02
C LEU A 43 -15.30 -11.14 9.26
N ARG A 44 -16.30 -10.25 9.15
CA ARG A 44 -16.87 -9.59 10.33
C ARG A 44 -17.65 -10.62 11.14
N PHE A 45 -17.07 -11.06 12.25
CA PHE A 45 -17.72 -11.94 13.21
C PHE A 45 -18.53 -11.12 14.23
N ASP A 46 -19.83 -11.38 14.29
CA ASP A 46 -20.68 -10.87 15.36
C ASP A 46 -20.38 -11.67 16.64
N MET A 47 -19.84 -11.00 17.67
CA MET A 47 -19.17 -11.61 18.83
C MET A 47 -20.16 -12.15 19.88
N GLY A 48 -21.12 -12.97 19.46
CA GLY A 48 -22.05 -13.68 20.36
C GLY A 48 -21.53 -15.06 20.83
N HIS A 49 -20.63 -15.68 20.07
CA HIS A 49 -20.06 -17.00 20.35
C HIS A 49 -18.58 -17.07 19.98
N HIS A 50 -17.77 -17.77 20.79
CA HIS A 50 -16.34 -18.01 20.53
C HIS A 50 -16.15 -18.97 19.34
N HIS A 51 -16.16 -18.43 18.13
CA HIS A 51 -15.77 -19.17 16.94
C HIS A 51 -14.24 -19.12 16.79
N THR A 52 -13.57 -20.27 16.94
CA THR A 52 -12.16 -20.41 16.60
C THR A 52 -12.02 -20.54 15.10
N VAL A 53 -11.49 -19.50 14.43
CA VAL A 53 -11.19 -19.57 13.00
C VAL A 53 -10.00 -20.51 12.79
N ASN A 54 -10.22 -21.63 12.08
CA ASN A 54 -9.13 -22.48 11.64
C ASN A 54 -8.39 -21.81 10.46
N VAL A 55 -7.28 -21.15 10.77
CA VAL A 55 -6.42 -20.47 9.79
C VAL A 55 -6.01 -21.39 8.63
N ALA A 56 -5.75 -22.68 8.89
CA ALA A 56 -5.34 -23.62 7.85
C ALA A 56 -6.49 -23.91 6.87
N SER A 57 -7.72 -24.09 7.37
CA SER A 57 -8.91 -24.28 6.53
C SER A 57 -9.19 -23.04 5.69
N TYR A 58 -9.03 -21.85 6.26
CA TYR A 58 -9.25 -20.61 5.52
C TYR A 58 -8.21 -20.40 4.41
N ARG A 59 -6.92 -20.65 4.71
CA ARG A 59 -5.86 -20.63 3.69
C ARG A 59 -6.13 -21.62 2.57
N ALA A 60 -6.56 -22.85 2.91
CA ALA A 60 -6.89 -23.86 1.91
C ALA A 60 -8.06 -23.42 1.01
N LEU A 61 -9.09 -22.80 1.59
CA LEU A 61 -10.21 -22.22 0.84
C LEU A 61 -9.73 -21.10 -0.10
N LEU A 62 -8.98 -20.14 0.42
CA LEU A 62 -8.46 -19.02 -0.38
C LEU A 62 -7.56 -19.50 -1.52
N ASN A 63 -6.66 -20.44 -1.24
CA ASN A 63 -5.81 -21.06 -2.25
C ASN A 63 -6.65 -21.80 -3.30
N GLY A 64 -7.69 -22.53 -2.88
CA GLY A 64 -8.62 -23.21 -3.78
C GLY A 64 -9.38 -22.25 -4.68
N LEU A 65 -9.80 -21.10 -4.15
CA LEU A 65 -10.45 -20.03 -4.92
C LEU A 65 -9.50 -19.43 -5.96
N VAL A 66 -8.29 -19.04 -5.54
CA VAL A 66 -7.26 -18.52 -6.47
C VAL A 66 -6.94 -19.55 -7.54
N HIS A 67 -6.73 -20.81 -7.15
CA HIS A 67 -6.46 -21.91 -8.07
C HIS A 67 -7.59 -22.11 -9.10
N THR A 68 -8.85 -22.10 -8.65
CA THR A 68 -10.01 -22.25 -9.53
C THR A 68 -10.11 -21.08 -10.50
N MET A 69 -9.96 -19.85 -10.01
CA MET A 69 -9.96 -18.64 -10.84
C MET A 69 -8.80 -18.63 -11.83
N CYS A 70 -7.68 -19.24 -11.48
CA CYS A 70 -6.56 -19.38 -12.39
C CYS A 70 -6.89 -20.17 -13.67
N PHE A 71 -7.93 -21.01 -13.67
CA PHE A 71 -8.41 -21.66 -14.90
C PHE A 71 -9.24 -20.74 -15.80
N GLU A 72 -9.91 -19.76 -15.21
CA GLU A 72 -10.71 -18.75 -15.92
C GLU A 72 -9.90 -17.50 -16.29
N LEU A 73 -8.60 -17.47 -15.95
CA LEU A 73 -7.67 -16.34 -16.14
C LEU A 73 -7.65 -15.72 -17.56
N PRO A 74 -7.77 -16.45 -18.68
CA PRO A 74 -7.59 -15.83 -20.00
C PRO A 74 -8.51 -14.64 -20.28
N GLN A 75 -9.70 -14.61 -19.66
CA GLN A 75 -10.68 -13.53 -19.83
C GLN A 75 -10.68 -12.52 -18.67
N LEU A 76 -9.83 -12.72 -17.66
CA LEU A 76 -9.83 -11.89 -16.46
C LEU A 76 -9.17 -10.53 -16.73
N GLU A 77 -9.93 -9.46 -16.59
CA GLU A 77 -9.48 -8.08 -16.72
C GLU A 77 -8.98 -7.50 -15.40
N GLN A 78 -9.53 -7.97 -14.27
CA GLN A 78 -9.20 -7.44 -12.95
C GLN A 78 -8.99 -8.58 -11.95
N PHE A 79 -7.86 -8.53 -11.26
CA PHE A 79 -7.54 -9.45 -10.17
C PHE A 79 -7.21 -8.64 -8.91
N SER A 80 -7.96 -8.88 -7.84
CA SER A 80 -7.79 -8.16 -6.58
C SER A 80 -7.83 -9.08 -5.36
N ILE A 81 -6.81 -8.97 -4.52
CA ILE A 81 -6.79 -9.53 -3.17
C ILE A 81 -6.71 -8.36 -2.21
N MET A 82 -7.76 -8.16 -1.42
CA MET A 82 -7.95 -6.94 -0.63
C MET A 82 -7.92 -7.25 0.87
N ASN A 83 -7.44 -6.28 1.64
CA ASN A 83 -7.54 -6.25 3.11
C ASN A 83 -6.76 -7.33 3.88
N PHE A 84 -5.98 -8.18 3.21
CA PHE A 84 -5.11 -9.14 3.90
C PHE A 84 -3.83 -8.49 4.45
N ALA A 85 -3.44 -7.33 3.93
CA ALA A 85 -2.33 -6.51 4.44
C ALA A 85 -2.70 -5.58 5.62
N LYS A 86 -3.96 -5.54 6.07
CA LYS A 86 -4.42 -4.56 7.08
C LYS A 86 -3.86 -4.79 8.48
N SER A 87 -3.65 -6.04 8.87
CA SER A 87 -3.10 -6.37 10.18
C SER A 87 -2.44 -7.74 10.15
N ARG A 88 -1.57 -8.03 11.13
CA ARG A 88 -0.88 -9.33 11.22
C ARG A 88 -1.87 -10.50 11.27
N TRP A 89 -3.03 -10.30 11.90
CA TRP A 89 -4.10 -11.28 11.92
C TRP A 89 -4.64 -11.58 10.52
N HIS A 90 -4.96 -10.54 9.74
CA HIS A 90 -5.43 -10.73 8.37
C HIS A 90 -4.34 -11.31 7.48
N SER A 91 -3.08 -10.89 7.62
CA SER A 91 -1.94 -11.46 6.90
C SER A 91 -1.85 -12.96 7.11
N ASN A 92 -2.07 -13.43 8.35
CA ASN A 92 -2.05 -14.85 8.67
C ASN A 92 -3.14 -15.65 7.95
N LEU A 93 -4.24 -15.03 7.52
CA LEU A 93 -5.30 -15.71 6.77
C LEU A 93 -4.94 -15.90 5.29
N ALA A 94 -3.99 -15.12 4.77
CA ALA A 94 -3.48 -15.29 3.41
C ALA A 94 -2.24 -16.18 3.38
N GLY A 95 -2.23 -17.16 2.49
CA GLY A 95 -1.02 -17.90 2.15
C GLY A 95 -0.22 -17.18 1.07
N THR A 96 0.32 -15.98 1.33
CA THR A 96 1.01 -15.16 0.29
C THR A 96 1.95 -15.96 -0.63
N PRO A 97 2.85 -16.83 -0.11
CA PRO A 97 3.74 -17.60 -0.98
C PRO A 97 2.99 -18.51 -1.97
N TYR A 98 1.92 -19.17 -1.50
CA TYR A 98 1.10 -20.07 -2.31
C TYR A 98 0.28 -19.31 -3.35
N ILE A 99 -0.32 -18.19 -2.94
CA ILE A 99 -1.12 -17.34 -3.84
C ILE A 99 -0.25 -16.84 -4.99
N LEU A 100 0.93 -16.28 -4.68
CA LEU A 100 1.85 -15.77 -5.70
C LEU A 100 2.39 -16.89 -6.58
N GLN A 101 2.72 -18.05 -6.00
CA GLN A 101 3.15 -19.21 -6.77
C GLN A 101 2.08 -19.68 -7.76
N GLU A 102 0.81 -19.80 -7.33
CA GLU A 102 -0.27 -20.19 -8.24
C GLU A 102 -0.48 -19.16 -9.35
N LEU A 103 -0.33 -17.86 -9.06
CA LEU A 103 -0.45 -16.82 -10.08
C LEU A 103 0.69 -16.84 -11.10
N THR A 104 1.93 -17.12 -10.68
CA THR A 104 3.08 -17.15 -11.61
C THR A 104 3.17 -18.44 -12.42
N MET A 105 2.79 -19.59 -11.86
CA MET A 105 2.87 -20.89 -12.56
C MET A 105 1.86 -21.04 -13.70
N ARG A 106 0.93 -20.11 -13.88
CA ARG A 106 -0.17 -20.20 -14.84
C ARG A 106 0.06 -19.34 -16.08
N PRO A 107 -0.60 -19.64 -17.21
CA PRO A 107 -0.58 -18.77 -18.38
C PRO A 107 -1.06 -17.37 -18.02
N VAL A 108 -0.50 -16.38 -18.71
CA VAL A 108 -0.77 -14.97 -18.43
C VAL A 108 -2.22 -14.65 -18.79
N PRO A 109 -2.99 -14.00 -17.90
CA PRO A 109 -4.27 -13.42 -18.27
C PRO A 109 -4.05 -12.29 -19.28
N GLN A 110 -4.18 -12.57 -20.58
CA GLN A 110 -3.92 -11.59 -21.64
C GLN A 110 -4.82 -10.36 -21.54
N ALA A 111 -5.98 -10.49 -20.91
CA ALA A 111 -6.93 -9.40 -20.69
C ALA A 111 -6.63 -8.55 -19.43
N LEU A 112 -5.67 -8.94 -18.58
CA LEU A 112 -5.50 -8.30 -17.27
C LEU A 112 -5.04 -6.85 -17.41
N THR A 113 -5.89 -5.95 -16.94
CA THR A 113 -5.64 -4.51 -16.89
C THR A 113 -5.40 -4.02 -15.47
N THR A 114 -5.89 -4.75 -14.46
CA THR A 114 -5.83 -4.35 -13.05
C THR A 114 -5.32 -5.48 -12.18
N LEU A 115 -4.25 -5.19 -11.43
CA LEU A 115 -3.70 -6.07 -10.41
C LEU A 115 -3.64 -5.31 -9.08
N ASP A 116 -4.40 -5.75 -8.08
CA ASP A 116 -4.41 -5.20 -6.73
C ASP A 116 -4.06 -6.30 -5.71
N LEU A 117 -2.89 -6.18 -5.10
CA LEU A 117 -2.36 -7.16 -4.16
C LEU A 117 -2.14 -6.51 -2.79
N GLN A 118 -3.04 -6.79 -1.86
CA GLN A 118 -2.94 -6.37 -0.46
C GLN A 118 -2.62 -7.59 0.40
N LEU A 119 -1.37 -8.04 0.30
CA LEU A 119 -0.83 -9.24 0.94
C LEU A 119 0.40 -8.87 1.75
N ASP A 120 0.75 -9.67 2.75
CA ASP A 120 2.02 -9.47 3.45
C ASP A 120 3.20 -9.77 2.54
N MET A 121 3.96 -8.74 2.16
CA MET A 121 5.09 -8.81 1.26
C MET A 121 6.40 -8.50 1.98
N SER A 122 6.51 -8.86 3.27
CA SER A 122 7.73 -8.63 4.06
C SER A 122 9.00 -9.04 3.31
N THR A 123 9.88 -8.06 3.08
CA THR A 123 11.14 -8.26 2.35
C THR A 123 12.34 -8.41 3.28
N HIS A 124 12.13 -8.58 4.59
CA HIS A 124 13.22 -8.57 5.56
C HIS A 124 14.22 -9.73 5.32
N ASN A 125 13.71 -10.91 4.96
CA ASN A 125 14.53 -12.13 4.83
C ASN A 125 14.50 -12.78 3.44
N THR A 126 13.59 -12.36 2.55
CA THR A 126 13.44 -12.95 1.21
C THR A 126 12.92 -11.92 0.21
N GLY A 127 13.37 -12.02 -1.04
CA GLY A 127 12.86 -11.25 -2.18
C GLY A 127 11.93 -12.05 -3.10
N LEU A 128 11.61 -13.30 -2.74
CA LEU A 128 10.88 -14.21 -3.62
C LEU A 128 9.49 -13.66 -4.02
N HIS A 129 8.75 -13.08 -3.08
CA HIS A 129 7.42 -12.53 -3.35
C HIS A 129 7.47 -11.40 -4.38
N LEU A 130 8.42 -10.47 -4.24
CA LEU A 130 8.57 -9.37 -5.19
C LEU A 130 9.03 -9.85 -6.56
N ALA A 131 9.92 -10.85 -6.62
CA ALA A 131 10.32 -11.47 -7.88
C ALA A 131 9.13 -12.14 -8.61
N GLN A 132 8.26 -12.83 -7.87
CA GLN A 132 7.03 -13.41 -8.42
C GLN A 132 6.06 -12.33 -8.94
N VAL A 133 5.89 -11.24 -8.19
CA VAL A 133 5.09 -10.09 -8.64
C VAL A 133 5.70 -9.46 -9.90
N SER A 134 7.02 -9.30 -9.97
CA SER A 134 7.73 -8.81 -11.16
C SER A 134 7.48 -9.68 -12.38
N GLU A 135 7.57 -11.00 -12.23
CA GLU A 135 7.29 -11.94 -13.30
C GLU A 135 5.84 -11.81 -13.77
N LEU A 136 4.90 -11.73 -12.81
CA LEU A 136 3.49 -11.55 -13.11
C LEU A 136 3.26 -10.27 -13.91
N ILE A 137 3.69 -9.09 -13.44
CA ILE A 137 3.44 -7.83 -14.17
C ILE A 137 4.19 -7.77 -15.50
N GLY A 138 5.43 -8.27 -15.56
CA GLY A 138 6.26 -8.26 -16.77
C GLY A 138 5.67 -9.09 -17.90
N ARG A 139 4.81 -10.05 -17.56
CA ARG A 139 4.09 -10.89 -18.52
C ARG A 139 2.79 -10.26 -19.03
N ASN A 140 2.28 -9.19 -18.42
CA ASN A 140 0.98 -8.57 -18.71
C ASN A 140 1.11 -7.23 -19.49
N PRO A 141 1.06 -7.23 -20.83
CA PRO A 141 1.24 -6.01 -21.62
C PRO A 141 0.08 -5.00 -21.49
N ASN A 142 -1.11 -5.45 -21.08
CA ASN A 142 -2.31 -4.63 -20.97
C ASN A 142 -2.48 -3.98 -19.58
N LEU A 143 -1.52 -4.17 -18.67
CA LEU A 143 -1.63 -3.69 -17.29
C LEU A 143 -1.69 -2.15 -17.24
N LYS A 144 -2.75 -1.62 -16.64
CA LYS A 144 -3.00 -0.19 -16.45
C LYS A 144 -3.00 0.21 -14.99
N VAL A 145 -3.42 -0.68 -14.10
CA VAL A 145 -3.54 -0.41 -12.66
C VAL A 145 -2.71 -1.45 -11.93
N PHE A 146 -1.72 -0.99 -11.17
CA PHE A 146 -0.95 -1.84 -10.29
C PHE A 146 -0.98 -1.26 -8.88
N LYS A 147 -1.45 -2.08 -7.93
CA LYS A 147 -1.50 -1.75 -6.51
C LYS A 147 -0.83 -2.85 -5.71
N LEU A 148 0.08 -2.46 -4.84
CA LEU A 148 0.80 -3.35 -3.94
C LEU A 148 0.79 -2.76 -2.53
N CYS A 149 0.06 -3.40 -1.61
CA CYS A 149 0.12 -3.06 -0.19
C CYS A 149 0.86 -4.18 0.53
N ALA A 150 2.01 -3.86 1.11
CA ALA A 150 3.00 -4.84 1.55
C ALA A 150 2.85 -5.33 3.01
N GLY A 151 1.77 -4.96 3.68
CA GLY A 151 1.43 -5.47 5.01
C GLY A 151 2.07 -4.71 6.18
N PRO A 152 1.67 -5.05 7.41
CA PRO A 152 2.05 -4.31 8.63
C PRO A 152 3.53 -4.44 8.99
N ASP A 153 4.18 -5.55 8.60
CA ASP A 153 5.60 -5.74 8.89
C ASP A 153 6.47 -4.76 8.08
N MET A 154 6.01 -4.34 6.90
CA MET A 154 6.72 -3.34 6.08
C MET A 154 6.65 -1.93 6.66
N GLU A 155 5.69 -1.60 7.52
CA GLU A 155 5.69 -0.34 8.26
C GLU A 155 6.95 -0.18 9.13
N PHE A 156 7.55 -1.28 9.58
CA PHE A 156 8.80 -1.27 10.33
C PHE A 156 10.01 -1.49 9.42
N TYR A 157 9.93 -2.46 8.50
CA TYR A 157 11.09 -2.91 7.73
C TYR A 157 11.43 -2.04 6.52
N HIS A 158 10.54 -1.15 6.03
CA HIS A 158 10.87 -0.23 4.94
C HIS A 158 12.04 0.70 5.28
N ARG A 159 12.34 0.91 6.58
CA ARG A 159 13.47 1.70 7.06
C ARG A 159 14.81 0.99 6.89
N LEU A 160 14.81 -0.33 6.74
CA LEU A 160 16.03 -1.12 6.57
C LEU A 160 16.36 -1.24 5.09
N TYR A 161 17.60 -0.91 4.73
CA TYR A 161 18.09 -1.13 3.36
C TYR A 161 18.04 -2.62 3.02
N ASN A 162 17.40 -2.97 1.90
CA ASN A 162 17.52 -4.29 1.29
C ASN A 162 17.39 -4.18 -0.23
N LYS A 163 17.95 -5.16 -0.95
CA LYS A 163 17.97 -5.20 -2.41
C LYS A 163 16.77 -5.93 -3.02
N ASN A 164 15.85 -6.43 -2.20
CA ASN A 164 14.80 -7.35 -2.62
C ASN A 164 13.76 -6.68 -3.54
N TRP A 165 13.68 -5.36 -3.50
CA TRP A 165 12.83 -4.56 -4.38
C TRP A 165 13.39 -4.37 -5.80
N ALA A 166 14.66 -4.69 -6.04
CA ALA A 166 15.31 -4.42 -7.33
C ALA A 166 14.56 -5.03 -8.52
N HIS A 167 14.12 -6.29 -8.42
CA HIS A 167 13.37 -6.95 -9.49
C HIS A 167 12.05 -6.25 -9.82
N LEU A 168 11.35 -5.71 -8.81
CA LEU A 168 10.08 -5.02 -9.05
C LEU A 168 10.33 -3.64 -9.67
N LEU A 169 11.34 -2.93 -9.20
CA LEU A 169 11.75 -1.64 -9.77
C LEU A 169 12.25 -1.78 -11.21
N GLU A 170 12.98 -2.86 -11.54
CA GLU A 170 13.36 -3.20 -12.91
C GLU A 170 12.13 -3.45 -13.79
N ALA A 171 11.19 -4.27 -13.33
CA ALA A 171 9.96 -4.56 -14.06
C ALA A 171 9.08 -3.31 -14.29
N LEU A 172 9.21 -2.27 -13.47
CA LEU A 172 8.49 -1.00 -13.63
C LEU A 172 9.26 0.04 -14.46
N GLY A 173 10.60 0.05 -14.40
CA GLY A 173 11.42 1.14 -14.95
C GLY A 173 12.30 0.79 -16.15
N SER A 174 12.50 -0.49 -16.45
CA SER A 174 13.41 -0.98 -17.50
C SER A 174 12.69 -1.29 -18.82
N ASP A 175 11.85 -0.36 -19.28
CA ASP A 175 10.98 -0.51 -20.46
C ASP A 175 9.95 -1.65 -20.34
N PRO A 176 8.97 -1.53 -19.43
CA PRO A 176 7.89 -2.49 -19.29
C PRO A 176 7.07 -2.61 -20.59
N PRO A 177 6.44 -3.77 -20.86
CA PRO A 177 5.53 -3.93 -22.00
C PRO A 177 4.17 -3.24 -21.81
N PHE A 178 3.98 -2.54 -20.70
CA PHE A 178 2.74 -1.88 -20.30
C PHE A 178 2.98 -0.41 -19.93
N ARG A 179 1.91 0.37 -19.83
CA ARG A 179 1.95 1.76 -19.34
C ARG A 179 0.86 1.99 -18.31
N LEU A 180 1.29 2.25 -17.08
CA LEU A 180 0.38 2.40 -15.95
C LEU A 180 -0.35 3.75 -15.99
N HIS A 181 -1.64 3.69 -15.68
CA HIS A 181 -2.49 4.82 -15.35
C HIS A 181 -2.53 5.06 -13.84
N THR A 182 -2.45 3.99 -13.05
CA THR A 182 -2.43 4.03 -11.58
C THR A 182 -1.30 3.15 -11.06
N LEU A 183 -0.48 3.73 -10.19
CA LEU A 183 0.55 3.05 -9.44
C LEU A 183 0.36 3.35 -7.95
N GLU A 184 0.07 2.32 -7.15
CA GLU A 184 -0.01 2.45 -5.69
C GLU A 184 0.95 1.44 -5.05
N ILE A 185 1.93 1.91 -4.30
CA ILE A 185 2.87 1.04 -3.61
C ILE A 185 3.02 1.46 -2.15
N ASP A 186 2.97 0.46 -1.27
CA ASP A 186 3.31 0.57 0.14
C ASP A 186 4.60 -0.18 0.46
N GLY A 187 5.44 0.40 1.33
CA GLY A 187 6.65 -0.23 1.83
C GLY A 187 7.81 -0.25 0.83
N LEU A 188 7.75 0.56 -0.23
CA LEU A 188 8.75 0.57 -1.30
C LEU A 188 10.13 0.92 -0.75
N ILE A 189 11.15 0.14 -1.11
CA ILE A 189 12.56 0.45 -0.82
C ILE A 189 13.30 0.59 -2.14
N ALA A 190 13.82 1.78 -2.42
CA ALA A 190 14.56 2.03 -3.63
C ALA A 190 15.90 1.26 -3.63
N SER A 191 16.46 0.99 -4.81
CA SER A 191 17.68 0.18 -4.94
C SER A 191 18.77 0.93 -5.71
N THR A 192 20.03 0.64 -5.37
CA THR A 192 21.20 1.11 -6.12
C THR A 192 21.40 0.39 -7.45
N THR A 193 20.78 -0.78 -7.62
CA THR A 193 20.96 -1.65 -8.79
C THR A 193 19.76 -1.67 -9.73
N ALA A 194 18.72 -0.88 -9.45
CA ALA A 194 17.49 -0.84 -10.24
C ALA A 194 17.20 0.60 -10.71
N PRO A 195 16.28 0.79 -11.68
CA PRO A 195 15.85 2.12 -12.09
C PRO A 195 15.40 2.98 -10.90
N THR A 196 15.70 4.27 -10.96
CA THR A 196 15.28 5.23 -9.96
C THR A 196 13.78 5.55 -10.08
N LEU A 197 13.18 6.07 -9.01
CA LEU A 197 11.76 6.39 -8.97
C LEU A 197 11.37 7.47 -9.98
N ASP A 198 12.23 8.47 -10.21
CA ASP A 198 12.06 9.44 -11.29
C ASP A 198 12.06 8.77 -12.67
N ARG A 199 12.96 7.80 -12.89
CA ARG A 199 12.97 7.03 -14.13
C ARG A 199 11.69 6.22 -14.33
N ILE A 200 11.15 5.61 -13.26
CA ILE A 200 9.87 4.88 -13.30
C ILE A 200 8.72 5.83 -13.65
N ILE A 201 8.69 7.03 -13.06
CA ILE A 201 7.69 8.06 -13.42
C ILE A 201 7.82 8.44 -14.88
N ASP A 202 9.03 8.72 -15.37
CA ASP A 202 9.26 9.13 -16.76
C ASP A 202 8.80 8.07 -17.76
N VAL A 203 9.06 6.80 -17.49
CA VAL A 203 8.61 5.66 -18.30
C VAL A 203 7.09 5.61 -18.44
N HIS A 204 6.35 5.98 -17.39
CA HIS A 204 4.89 5.99 -17.37
C HIS A 204 4.27 7.37 -17.61
N SER A 205 5.09 8.40 -17.81
CA SER A 205 4.72 9.82 -17.70
C SER A 205 3.55 10.25 -18.57
N SER A 206 3.38 9.68 -19.75
CA SER A 206 2.28 10.02 -20.68
C SER A 206 0.91 9.49 -20.25
N ASN A 207 0.89 8.46 -19.39
CA ASN A 207 -0.34 7.76 -19.00
C ASN A 207 -0.63 7.83 -17.50
N LEU A 208 0.39 7.95 -16.66
CA LEU A 208 0.27 7.90 -15.20
C LEU A 208 -0.56 9.09 -14.71
N ARG A 209 -1.76 8.83 -14.18
CA ARG A 209 -2.67 9.85 -13.62
C ARG A 209 -2.69 9.83 -12.10
N ARG A 210 -2.50 8.65 -11.50
CA ARG A 210 -2.57 8.43 -10.07
C ARG A 210 -1.31 7.75 -9.57
N LEU A 211 -0.65 8.39 -8.60
CA LEU A 211 0.50 7.83 -7.90
C LEU A 211 0.25 7.88 -6.39
N VAL A 212 0.36 6.74 -5.73
CA VAL A 212 0.29 6.64 -4.27
C VAL A 212 1.52 5.94 -3.75
N LEU A 213 2.29 6.62 -2.88
CA LEU A 213 3.50 6.09 -2.27
C LEU A 213 3.37 6.12 -0.75
N LYS A 214 3.18 4.95 -0.14
CA LYS A 214 3.14 4.79 1.31
C LYS A 214 4.48 4.22 1.76
N ASN A 215 4.97 4.69 2.90
CA ASN A 215 6.15 4.12 3.57
C ASN A 215 7.33 3.88 2.62
N THR A 216 7.81 4.93 1.95
CA THR A 216 8.81 4.79 0.86
C THR A 216 10.20 5.16 1.33
N ASN A 217 11.20 4.38 0.94
CA ASN A 217 12.61 4.63 1.26
C ASN A 217 13.41 5.00 0.00
N PHE A 218 13.83 6.26 -0.08
CA PHE A 218 14.64 6.87 -1.15
C PHE A 218 16.12 6.53 -0.98
N CYS A 219 16.45 5.25 -0.93
CA CYS A 219 17.85 4.83 -0.94
C CYS A 219 18.56 5.33 -2.21
N PRO A 220 19.86 5.70 -2.11
CA PRO A 220 20.64 6.13 -3.26
C PRO A 220 20.55 5.14 -4.45
N PRO A 221 20.66 5.61 -5.70
CA PRO A 221 20.92 6.99 -6.12
C PRO A 221 19.64 7.86 -6.23
N ASN A 222 18.52 7.43 -5.65
CA ASN A 222 17.26 8.17 -5.70
C ASN A 222 17.37 9.48 -4.91
N SER A 223 16.84 10.56 -5.49
CA SER A 223 16.75 11.86 -4.81
C SER A 223 15.33 12.41 -4.91
N LEU A 224 14.90 13.11 -3.85
CA LEU A 224 13.60 13.80 -3.86
C LEU A 224 13.54 14.86 -4.96
N GLY A 225 14.65 15.56 -5.23
CA GLY A 225 14.72 16.57 -6.27
C GLY A 225 14.43 16.00 -7.68
N ALA A 226 15.08 14.89 -8.05
CA ALA A 226 14.81 14.23 -9.33
C ALA A 226 13.38 13.71 -9.40
N PHE A 227 12.90 13.09 -8.32
CA PHE A 227 11.54 12.54 -8.20
C PHE A 227 10.45 13.61 -8.40
N PHE A 228 10.50 14.73 -7.67
CA PHE A 228 9.53 15.80 -7.81
C PHE A 228 9.64 16.53 -9.15
N ASN A 229 10.85 16.62 -9.73
CA ASN A 229 11.02 17.15 -11.08
C ASN A 229 10.37 16.25 -12.14
N ALA A 230 10.50 14.92 -12.03
CA ALA A 230 9.80 13.98 -12.90
C ALA A 230 8.28 14.12 -12.75
N LEU A 231 7.77 14.21 -11.51
CA LEU A 231 6.34 14.44 -11.25
C LEU A 231 5.82 15.74 -11.88
N ALA A 232 6.56 16.84 -11.75
CA ALA A 232 6.21 18.12 -12.35
C ALA A 232 6.10 18.10 -13.88
N ASN A 233 6.79 17.16 -14.53
CA ASN A 233 6.80 16.96 -15.98
C ASN A 233 5.92 15.79 -16.42
N SER A 234 5.29 15.08 -15.48
CA SER A 234 4.38 13.96 -15.74
C SER A 234 2.93 14.43 -15.90
N GLU A 235 2.05 13.47 -16.19
CA GLU A 235 0.61 13.66 -16.28
C GLU A 235 -0.17 13.28 -15.02
N VAL A 236 0.53 13.14 -13.88
CA VAL A 236 -0.05 12.85 -12.57
C VAL A 236 -1.00 13.97 -12.15
N ARG A 237 -2.21 13.59 -11.79
CA ARG A 237 -3.31 14.46 -11.32
C ARG A 237 -3.75 14.15 -9.90
N TYR A 238 -3.43 12.95 -9.42
CA TYR A 238 -3.63 12.55 -8.04
C TYR A 238 -2.30 12.02 -7.50
N TYR A 239 -1.84 12.61 -6.42
CA TYR A 239 -0.67 12.15 -5.69
C TYR A 239 -0.98 12.05 -4.20
N ALA A 240 -0.71 10.89 -3.61
CA ALA A 240 -0.82 10.73 -2.17
C ALA A 240 0.42 10.08 -1.59
N TRP A 241 0.81 10.53 -0.40
CA TRP A 241 1.97 9.98 0.30
C TRP A 241 1.79 9.98 1.81
N LYS A 242 2.55 9.11 2.50
CA LYS A 242 2.50 8.95 3.97
C LYS A 242 3.79 9.42 4.65
N GLN A 243 4.89 8.72 4.37
CA GLN A 243 6.21 9.01 4.91
C GLN A 243 7.29 8.64 3.91
N PHE A 244 8.36 9.43 3.89
CA PHE A 244 9.59 9.16 3.14
C PHE A 244 10.77 9.00 4.08
N MET A 245 11.50 7.90 3.93
CA MET A 245 12.85 7.78 4.45
C MET A 245 13.80 8.28 3.37
N VAL A 246 14.62 9.27 3.69
CA VAL A 246 15.67 9.79 2.79
C VAL A 246 17.05 9.29 3.26
N PRO A 247 18.12 9.45 2.46
CA PRO A 247 19.48 9.15 2.91
C PRO A 247 19.77 9.82 4.26
N GLN A 248 20.68 9.22 5.05
CA GLN A 248 21.00 9.64 6.42
C GLN A 248 19.89 9.44 7.47
N ALA A 249 18.89 8.60 7.16
CA ALA A 249 17.82 8.17 8.07
C ALA A 249 16.87 9.29 8.54
N ILE A 250 16.78 10.40 7.81
CA ILE A 250 15.77 11.43 8.06
C ILE A 250 14.41 10.90 7.56
N CYS A 251 13.40 11.01 8.42
CA CYS A 251 12.03 10.65 8.08
C CYS A 251 11.25 11.95 7.78
N LEU A 252 10.83 12.12 6.53
CA LEU A 252 9.85 13.13 6.16
C LEU A 252 8.46 12.55 6.37
N MET A 253 7.74 13.10 7.33
CA MET A 253 6.35 12.76 7.57
C MET A 253 5.44 13.78 6.92
N SER A 254 4.30 13.31 6.42
CA SER A 254 3.31 14.21 5.86
C SER A 254 2.74 15.14 6.94
N SER A 255 2.80 16.44 6.70
CA SER A 255 2.36 17.46 7.64
C SER A 255 1.74 18.64 6.89
N ARG A 256 0.88 19.38 7.59
CA ARG A 256 0.26 20.61 7.12
C ARG A 256 0.59 21.74 8.09
N LEU A 257 0.74 22.95 7.58
CA LEU A 257 0.80 24.15 8.41
C LEU A 257 -0.63 24.67 8.56
N LEU A 258 -1.09 24.77 9.79
CA LEU A 258 -2.31 25.49 10.13
C LEU A 258 -1.92 26.89 10.60
N CYS A 259 -2.61 27.87 10.05
CA CYS A 259 -2.52 29.25 10.50
C CYS A 259 -3.87 29.59 11.15
N SER A 260 -3.86 29.88 12.44
CA SER A 260 -5.03 30.40 13.15
C SER A 260 -4.73 31.81 13.64
N ILE A 261 -5.60 32.75 13.27
CA ILE A 261 -5.56 34.11 13.79
C ILE A 261 -6.28 34.11 15.13
N VAL A 262 -5.61 34.60 16.17
CA VAL A 262 -6.21 34.74 17.50
C VAL A 262 -7.14 35.96 17.46
N PRO A 263 -8.44 35.82 17.75
CA PRO A 263 -9.33 36.98 17.84
C PRO A 263 -8.85 37.92 18.95
N ASP A 264 -8.91 39.24 18.73
CA ASP A 264 -8.46 40.26 19.69
C ASP A 264 -9.05 40.09 21.10
N GLU A 265 -10.25 39.51 21.19
CA GLU A 265 -10.97 39.21 22.43
C GLU A 265 -10.28 38.13 23.30
N ALA A 266 -9.45 37.27 22.71
CA ALA A 266 -8.66 36.26 23.40
C ALA A 266 -7.25 36.74 23.80
N LEU A 267 -6.80 37.89 23.28
CA LEU A 267 -5.55 38.55 23.66
C LEU A 267 -5.69 39.39 24.94
N THR A 268 -6.86 39.40 25.59
CA THR A 268 -7.01 40.05 26.88
C THR A 268 -6.16 39.30 27.92
N PRO A 269 -5.14 39.92 28.53
CA PRO A 269 -4.34 39.27 29.54
C PRO A 269 -5.27 38.93 30.71
N THR A 270 -5.61 37.65 30.89
CA THR A 270 -6.12 37.17 32.16
C THR A 270 -5.00 37.34 33.17
N TYR A 271 -5.03 38.46 33.88
CA TYR A 271 -4.15 38.75 35.02
C TYR A 271 -4.45 37.75 36.15
N TYR A 272 -3.97 36.53 36.01
CA TYR A 272 -3.89 35.55 37.07
C TYR A 272 -2.46 35.01 37.10
N ASN A 273 -1.64 35.66 37.93
CA ASN A 273 -0.41 35.16 38.55
C ASN A 273 0.29 34.01 37.81
N GLY A 274 1.07 34.35 36.80
CA GLY A 274 1.99 33.42 36.15
C GLY A 274 2.42 33.99 34.82
N LEU A 275 3.73 33.99 34.56
CA LEU A 275 4.30 34.36 33.28
C LEU A 275 3.61 33.56 32.16
N ALA A 276 2.69 34.20 31.43
CA ALA A 276 2.21 33.63 30.18
C ALA A 276 3.44 33.46 29.27
N PRO A 277 3.66 32.28 28.68
CA PRO A 277 4.77 32.07 27.75
C PRO A 277 4.70 33.10 26.63
N GLU A 278 5.85 33.59 26.13
CA GLU A 278 5.88 34.64 25.09
C GLU A 278 5.07 34.29 23.82
N SER A 279 4.78 33.00 23.60
CA SER A 279 3.91 32.50 22.53
C SER A 279 2.46 32.99 22.60
N ASP A 280 1.97 33.44 23.75
CA ASP A 280 0.58 33.91 23.93
C ASP A 280 0.39 35.38 23.52
N LYS A 281 1.45 36.03 23.01
CA LYS A 281 1.41 37.40 22.48
C LYS A 281 1.30 37.44 20.95
N ASP A 282 1.42 36.31 20.28
CA ASP A 282 1.36 36.24 18.82
C ASP A 282 -0.10 36.14 18.37
N TRP A 283 -0.55 37.17 17.64
CA TRP A 283 -1.87 37.27 16.99
C TRP A 283 -2.08 36.22 15.88
N VAL A 284 -1.03 35.47 15.55
CA VAL A 284 -1.04 34.39 14.57
C VAL A 284 -0.33 33.18 15.19
N HIS A 285 -1.07 32.10 15.39
CA HIS A 285 -0.49 30.80 15.73
C HIS A 285 -0.30 29.99 14.45
N ILE A 286 0.96 29.62 14.18
CA ILE A 286 1.31 28.69 13.12
C ILE A 286 1.63 27.34 13.78
N THR A 287 0.72 26.38 13.68
CA THR A 287 0.97 25.01 14.16
C THR A 287 1.31 24.11 12.98
N ARG A 288 2.29 23.24 13.17
CA ARG A 288 2.55 22.13 12.25
C ARG A 288 1.77 20.92 12.75
N ASP A 289 0.66 20.64 12.08
CA ASP A 289 -0.09 19.41 12.28
C ASP A 289 0.55 18.32 11.44
N PHE A 290 1.04 17.26 12.07
CA PHE A 290 1.33 16.03 11.36
C PHE A 290 0.00 15.39 10.97
N VAL A 291 -0.12 14.95 9.73
CA VAL A 291 -1.26 14.11 9.34
C VAL A 291 -1.19 12.87 10.23
N ASP A 292 -2.32 12.43 10.78
CA ASP A 292 -2.41 11.27 11.68
C ASP A 292 -1.56 10.10 11.16
N ASN A 293 -1.04 9.26 12.07
CA ASN A 293 -0.20 8.11 11.72
C ASN A 293 -0.83 7.15 10.69
N ASP A 294 -2.14 7.23 10.45
CA ASP A 294 -2.88 6.44 9.46
C ASP A 294 -3.31 7.23 8.21
N GLY A 295 -3.18 8.55 8.23
CA GLY A 295 -3.60 9.44 7.15
C GLY A 295 -2.57 9.56 6.03
N LEU A 296 -3.07 9.84 4.82
CA LEU A 296 -2.26 10.21 3.67
C LEU A 296 -2.38 11.70 3.44
N PHE A 297 -1.28 12.34 3.10
CA PHE A 297 -1.33 13.67 2.52
C PHE A 297 -1.59 13.55 1.03
N VAL A 298 -2.52 14.35 0.52
CA VAL A 298 -3.06 14.23 -0.83
C VAL A 298 -2.93 15.57 -1.56
N TRP A 299 -2.43 15.51 -2.79
CA TRP A 299 -2.65 16.53 -3.81
C TRP A 299 -3.55 15.94 -4.89
N ASP A 300 -4.68 16.58 -5.14
CA ASP A 300 -5.68 16.12 -6.08
C ASP A 300 -6.16 17.29 -6.95
N ASP A 301 -5.87 17.22 -8.26
CA ASP A 301 -6.36 18.20 -9.24
C ASP A 301 -7.88 18.08 -9.48
N TYR A 302 -8.54 17.04 -8.97
CA TYR A 302 -9.99 16.87 -9.05
C TYR A 302 -10.73 17.46 -7.85
N ASP A 303 -10.01 17.92 -6.82
CA ASP A 303 -10.59 18.64 -5.69
C ASP A 303 -10.94 20.08 -6.13
N GLU A 304 -12.20 20.47 -5.99
CA GLU A 304 -12.69 21.81 -6.35
C GLU A 304 -11.98 22.94 -5.59
N SER A 305 -11.33 22.62 -4.47
CA SER A 305 -10.53 23.57 -3.69
C SER A 305 -9.15 23.87 -4.27
N MET A 306 -8.65 23.07 -5.23
CA MET A 306 -7.39 23.31 -5.92
C MET A 306 -7.60 23.92 -7.31
N GLU A 307 -6.81 24.94 -7.63
CA GLU A 307 -6.75 25.44 -9.00
C GLU A 307 -6.25 24.33 -9.94
N LYS A 308 -6.89 24.19 -11.11
CA LYS A 308 -6.51 23.20 -12.12
C LYS A 308 -5.04 23.31 -12.49
N GLY A 309 -4.26 22.25 -12.28
CA GLY A 309 -2.81 22.23 -12.48
C GLY A 309 -2.00 22.65 -11.25
N GLY A 310 -2.67 22.88 -10.12
CA GLY A 310 -2.08 23.17 -8.82
C GLY A 310 -1.11 22.09 -8.36
N ILE A 311 -1.37 20.82 -8.70
CA ILE A 311 -0.45 19.73 -8.37
C ILE A 311 0.93 19.88 -9.04
N LYS A 312 0.97 20.28 -10.32
CA LYS A 312 2.24 20.47 -11.06
C LYS A 312 3.02 21.65 -10.49
N SER A 313 2.31 22.73 -10.14
CA SER A 313 2.92 23.89 -9.46
C SER A 313 3.47 23.52 -8.09
N ALA A 314 2.75 22.71 -7.31
CA ALA A 314 3.22 22.19 -6.03
C ALA A 314 4.50 21.36 -6.18
N PHE A 315 4.54 20.43 -7.15
CA PHE A 315 5.75 19.65 -7.45
C PHE A 315 6.95 20.52 -7.82
N ARG A 316 6.74 21.54 -8.67
CA ARG A 316 7.80 22.50 -9.01
C ARG A 316 8.26 23.30 -7.80
N GLY A 317 7.33 23.71 -6.94
CA GLY A 317 7.61 24.41 -5.69
C GLY A 317 8.51 23.59 -4.76
N VAL A 318 8.21 22.30 -4.59
CA VAL A 318 9.07 21.37 -3.83
C VAL A 318 10.45 21.26 -4.47
N GLY A 319 10.52 21.11 -5.81
CA GLY A 319 11.79 21.07 -6.52
C GLY A 319 12.64 22.34 -6.34
N ILE A 320 12.02 23.53 -6.32
CA ILE A 320 12.69 24.80 -6.03
C ILE A 320 13.18 24.85 -4.58
N ALA A 321 12.32 24.45 -3.63
CA ALA A 321 12.65 24.44 -2.21
C ALA A 321 13.84 23.52 -1.90
N ILE A 322 13.94 22.36 -2.55
CA ILE A 322 15.12 21.48 -2.46
C ILE A 322 16.35 22.17 -3.05
N LYS A 323 16.24 22.77 -4.25
CA LYS A 323 17.37 23.42 -4.93
C LYS A 323 17.91 24.63 -4.18
N CYS A 324 17.06 25.40 -3.49
CA CYS A 324 17.51 26.55 -2.70
C CYS A 324 17.92 26.20 -1.26
N GLY A 325 17.88 24.92 -0.88
CA GLY A 325 18.26 24.45 0.45
C GLY A 325 17.19 24.64 1.53
N ALA A 326 15.98 25.10 1.18
CA ALA A 326 14.86 25.20 2.12
C ALA A 326 14.34 23.83 2.59
N ILE A 327 14.51 22.80 1.76
CA ILE A 327 14.35 21.40 2.15
C ILE A 327 15.73 20.74 2.05
N GLU A 328 16.40 20.60 3.18
CA GLU A 328 17.68 19.89 3.27
C GLU A 328 17.44 18.39 3.08
N CYS A 329 17.82 17.90 1.89
CA CYS A 329 17.86 16.48 1.55
C CYS A 329 19.33 16.06 1.50
N ILE A 330 20.01 16.03 2.65
CA ILE A 330 21.43 15.63 2.73
C ILE A 330 21.53 14.11 2.75
#